data_AF-A0A846Y0M4-F1
#
_entry.id   AF-A0A846Y0M4-F1
#
_cell.length_a   1.000
_cell.length_b   1.000
_cell.length_c   1.000
_cell.angle_alpha   90.00
_cell.angle_beta   90.00
_cell.angle_gamma   90.00
#
_symmetry.space_group_name_H-M   'P 1'
#
loop_
_entity.id
_entity.type
_entity.pdbx_description
1 polymer ?
#
loop_
_entity_poly.entity_id
_entity_poly.type
_entity_poly.pdbx_seq_one_letter_code
_entity_poly.pdbx_strand_id
1 'polypeptide(L)'
;MRSPYHRGRTDIEACHAALFERFHKGAHSDGVADQVRFLTSDVAPAHGRGAVVKGKQQRNRRNPKVQTWVAVRRNGLWEVAAFHNTEYHWLMVALTSKFDARTGASALPGPEVGGLPA
;
A
#
# COMPACT_ATOMS: atom_id res chain seq x y z
N MET A 1 -20.00 -3.29 -3.70
CA MET A 1 -18.97 -4.34 -3.87
C MET A 1 -18.14 -4.38 -2.60
N ARG A 2 -17.93 -5.55 -1.98
CA ARG A 2 -17.13 -5.69 -0.74
C ARG A 2 -15.66 -5.82 -1.13
N SER A 3 -14.76 -5.11 -0.46
CA SER A 3 -13.32 -5.31 -0.67
C SER A 3 -12.96 -6.77 -0.33
N PRO A 4 -12.07 -7.41 -1.10
CA PRO A 4 -11.61 -8.76 -0.80
C PRO A 4 -10.93 -8.78 0.58
N TYR A 5 -11.21 -9.83 1.35
CA TYR A 5 -10.65 -10.06 2.69
C TYR A 5 -10.14 -11.49 2.76
N HIS A 6 -8.86 -11.65 3.06
CA HIS A 6 -8.17 -12.94 3.17
C HIS A 6 -7.38 -12.95 4.47
N ARG A 7 -7.31 -14.10 5.14
CA ARG A 7 -6.61 -14.24 6.42
C ARG A 7 -5.67 -15.44 6.40
N GLY A 8 -4.40 -15.19 6.72
CA GLY A 8 -3.39 -16.23 6.76
C GLY A 8 -2.78 -16.53 5.40
N ARG A 9 -1.63 -17.21 5.43
CA ARG A 9 -0.77 -17.37 4.26
C ARG A 9 -1.41 -18.17 3.13
N THR A 10 -2.03 -19.30 3.48
CA THR A 10 -2.68 -20.21 2.52
C THR A 10 -3.80 -19.53 1.72
N ASP A 11 -4.69 -18.81 2.39
CA ASP A 11 -5.81 -18.10 1.73
C ASP A 11 -5.30 -16.99 0.80
N ILE A 12 -4.26 -16.27 1.24
CA ILE A 12 -3.62 -15.22 0.45
C ILE A 12 -2.96 -15.83 -0.79
N GLU A 13 -2.20 -16.92 -0.65
CA GLU A 13 -1.54 -17.62 -1.75
C GLU A 13 -2.55 -18.13 -2.78
N ALA A 14 -3.61 -18.80 -2.34
CA ALA A 14 -4.64 -19.32 -3.23
C ALA A 14 -5.34 -18.22 -4.05
N CYS A 15 -5.66 -17.09 -3.42
CA CYS A 15 -6.26 -15.95 -4.14
C CYS A 15 -5.27 -15.33 -5.14
N HIS A 16 -4.01 -15.15 -4.75
CA HIS A 16 -3.01 -14.54 -5.62
C HIS A 16 -2.62 -15.44 -6.80
N ALA A 17 -2.59 -16.76 -6.62
CA ALA A 17 -2.30 -17.72 -7.70
C ALA A 17 -3.26 -17.52 -8.89
N ALA A 18 -4.57 -17.53 -8.63
CA ALA A 18 -5.58 -17.30 -9.66
C ALA A 18 -5.48 -15.91 -10.31
N LEU A 19 -5.14 -14.88 -9.52
CA LEU A 19 -4.93 -13.52 -10.04
C LEU A 19 -3.71 -13.44 -10.96
N PHE A 20 -2.58 -14.05 -10.58
CA PHE A 20 -1.34 -14.02 -11.35
C PHE A 20 -1.42 -14.85 -12.63
N GLU A 21 -2.12 -15.98 -12.63
CA GLU A 21 -2.30 -16.80 -13.82
C GLU A 21 -3.10 -16.08 -14.93
N ARG A 22 -4.12 -15.30 -14.55
CA ARG A 22 -5.08 -14.72 -15.51
C ARG A 22 -4.96 -13.21 -15.66
N PHE A 23 -5.11 -12.46 -14.58
CA PHE A 23 -5.31 -11.01 -14.65
C PHE A 23 -4.00 -10.22 -14.56
N HIS A 24 -3.07 -10.71 -13.74
CA HIS A 24 -1.75 -10.12 -13.50
C HIS A 24 -0.63 -10.82 -14.27
N LYS A 25 -0.95 -11.68 -15.23
CA LYS A 25 0.05 -12.27 -16.13
C LYS A 25 0.81 -11.16 -16.87
N GLY A 26 2.14 -11.16 -16.76
CA GLY A 26 3.03 -10.14 -17.33
C GLY A 26 2.91 -8.76 -16.69
N ALA A 27 2.26 -8.65 -15.52
CA ALA A 27 2.20 -7.44 -14.73
C ALA A 27 3.35 -7.40 -13.70
N HIS A 28 3.68 -6.20 -13.25
CA HIS A 28 4.59 -5.96 -12.14
C HIS A 28 4.01 -4.86 -11.24
N SER A 29 4.51 -4.80 -10.01
CA SER A 29 4.17 -3.74 -9.07
C SER A 29 5.16 -2.59 -9.22
N ASP A 30 4.64 -1.39 -9.42
CA ASP A 30 5.41 -0.13 -9.36
C ASP A 30 4.92 0.64 -8.12
N GLY A 31 5.77 0.74 -7.11
CA GLY A 31 5.40 1.35 -5.84
C GLY A 31 6.58 1.89 -5.05
N VAL A 32 6.25 2.73 -4.09
CA VAL A 32 7.19 3.40 -3.18
C VAL A 32 6.60 3.38 -1.77
N ALA A 33 7.43 3.08 -0.77
CA ALA A 33 7.10 3.32 0.63
C ALA A 33 7.36 4.81 0.91
N ASP A 34 6.30 5.54 1.24
CA ASP A 34 6.39 6.99 1.50
C ASP A 34 6.79 7.26 2.95
N GLN A 35 6.43 6.37 3.89
CA GLN A 35 6.83 6.47 5.29
C GLN A 35 6.95 5.09 5.94
N VAL A 36 7.93 4.97 6.83
CA VAL A 36 8.08 3.81 7.72
C VAL A 36 8.32 4.34 9.13
N ARG A 37 7.53 3.88 10.10
CA ARG A 37 7.70 4.27 11.49
C ARG A 37 7.86 3.04 12.36
N PHE A 38 8.93 2.95 13.12
CA PHE A 38 9.06 1.94 14.17
C PHE A 38 8.26 2.38 15.39
N LEU A 39 7.24 1.60 15.76
CA LEU A 39 6.51 1.80 17.02
C LEU A 39 7.22 1.09 18.18
N THR A 40 7.90 -0.02 17.87
CA THR A 40 8.78 -0.78 18.76
C THR A 40 9.94 -1.36 17.94
N SER A 41 10.86 -2.09 18.59
CA SER A 41 11.89 -2.90 17.91
C SER A 41 11.34 -3.90 16.89
N ASP A 42 10.09 -4.33 17.09
CA ASP A 42 9.50 -5.47 16.38
C ASP A 42 8.17 -5.13 15.69
N VAL A 43 7.74 -3.87 15.68
CA VAL A 43 6.51 -3.43 15.02
C VAL A 43 6.75 -2.14 14.23
N ALA A 44 6.48 -2.20 12.93
CA ALA A 44 6.65 -1.07 12.01
C ALA A 44 5.43 -0.95 11.07
N PRO A 45 4.51 0.00 11.30
CA PRO A 45 3.62 0.47 10.25
C PRO A 45 4.40 1.16 9.14
N ALA A 46 4.01 0.88 7.90
CA ALA A 46 4.46 1.57 6.71
C ALA A 46 3.26 1.99 5.88
N HIS A 47 3.38 3.13 5.20
CA HIS A 47 2.42 3.53 4.17
C HIS A 47 3.15 3.94 2.90
N GLY A 48 2.44 3.83 1.79
CA GLY A 48 3.02 4.12 0.50
C GLY A 48 2.00 4.10 -0.62
N ARG A 49 2.52 4.25 -1.83
CA ARG A 49 1.72 4.25 -3.05
C ARG A 49 2.21 3.17 -3.98
N GLY A 50 1.29 2.54 -4.68
CA GLY A 50 1.66 1.58 -5.71
C GLY A 50 0.59 1.41 -6.77
N ALA A 51 0.96 0.74 -7.85
CA ALA A 51 0.06 0.30 -8.90
C ALA A 51 0.55 -1.03 -9.46
N VAL A 52 -0.38 -1.86 -9.92
CA VAL A 52 -0.05 -3.01 -10.76
C VAL A 52 -0.14 -2.55 -12.21
N VAL A 53 0.97 -2.68 -12.94
CA VAL A 53 1.15 -2.17 -14.30
C VAL A 53 1.67 -3.29 -15.22
N LYS A 54 1.54 -3.15 -16.54
CA LYS A 54 1.96 -4.19 -17.52
C LYS A 54 3.03 -3.68 -18.47
N GLY A 55 3.89 -4.59 -18.93
CA GLY A 55 4.93 -4.28 -19.90
C GLY A 55 5.88 -3.19 -19.40
N LYS A 56 6.04 -2.11 -20.16
CA LYS A 56 6.91 -0.96 -19.83
C LYS A 56 6.18 0.20 -19.13
N GLN A 57 4.93 0.00 -18.72
CA GLN A 57 4.14 1.05 -18.07
C GLN A 57 4.67 1.32 -16.66
N GLN A 58 4.49 2.56 -16.20
CA GLN A 58 4.77 3.00 -14.84
C GLN A 58 3.50 3.55 -14.18
N ARG A 59 3.52 3.62 -12.84
CA ARG A 59 2.49 4.26 -12.04
C ARG A 59 2.34 5.72 -12.45
N ASN A 60 1.09 6.17 -12.54
CA ASN A 60 0.75 7.53 -12.91
C ASN A 60 -0.34 8.09 -11.96
N ARG A 61 -0.77 9.33 -12.20
CA ARG A 61 -1.76 10.00 -11.34
C ARG A 61 -3.17 9.39 -11.37
N ARG A 62 -3.47 8.53 -12.35
CA ARG A 62 -4.80 7.93 -12.56
C ARG A 62 -4.94 6.53 -11.99
N ASN A 63 -3.85 5.84 -11.67
CA ASN A 63 -3.86 4.50 -11.06
C ASN A 63 -3.22 4.39 -9.65
N PRO A 64 -3.04 5.46 -8.85
CA PRO A 64 -2.42 5.29 -7.56
C PRO A 64 -3.34 4.46 -6.65
N LYS A 65 -2.75 3.49 -5.98
CA LYS A 65 -3.30 2.87 -4.79
C LYS A 65 -2.58 3.45 -3.58
N VAL A 66 -3.30 3.63 -2.48
CA VAL A 66 -2.69 3.89 -1.17
C VAL A 66 -2.65 2.58 -0.43
N GLN A 67 -1.48 2.23 0.09
CA GLN A 67 -1.21 0.95 0.70
C GLN A 67 -0.69 1.17 2.12
N THR A 68 -1.20 0.37 3.04
CA THR A 68 -0.78 0.33 4.44
C THR A 68 -0.33 -1.07 4.76
N TRP A 69 0.86 -1.19 5.34
CA TRP A 69 1.41 -2.43 5.85
C TRP A 69 1.64 -2.30 7.35
N VAL A 70 1.38 -3.39 8.08
CA VAL A 70 1.88 -3.56 9.44
C VAL A 70 2.89 -4.67 9.40
N ALA A 71 4.17 -4.32 9.51
CA ALA A 71 5.25 -5.28 9.61
C ALA A 71 5.49 -5.64 11.08
N VAL A 72 5.66 -6.94 11.35
CA VAL A 72 6.03 -7.46 12.66
C VAL A 72 7.29 -8.31 12.54
N ARG A 73 8.20 -8.19 13.50
CA ARG A 73 9.42 -8.99 13.53
C ARG A 73 9.18 -10.27 14.32
N ARG A 74 9.43 -11.43 13.69
CA ARG A 74 9.29 -12.77 14.30
C ARG A 74 10.52 -13.58 13.94
N ASN A 75 11.16 -14.19 14.94
CA ASN A 75 12.37 -15.00 14.75
C ASN A 75 13.47 -14.26 13.95
N GLY A 76 13.61 -12.94 14.17
CA GLY A 76 14.58 -12.10 13.47
C GLY A 76 14.19 -11.66 12.05
N LEU A 77 13.05 -12.10 11.53
CA LEU A 77 12.55 -11.77 10.18
C LEU A 77 11.33 -10.85 10.26
N TRP A 78 11.23 -9.91 9.31
CA TRP A 78 10.05 -9.07 9.19
C TRP A 78 8.99 -9.76 8.33
N GLU A 79 7.77 -9.82 8.86
CA GLU A 79 6.61 -10.40 8.21
C GLU A 79 5.48 -9.37 8.16
N VAL A 80 4.64 -9.44 7.13
CA VAL A 80 3.45 -8.57 7.02
C VAL A 80 2.32 -9.19 7.84
N ALA A 81 1.98 -8.56 8.97
CA ALA A 81 0.84 -8.96 9.81
C ALA A 81 -0.50 -8.49 9.25
N ALA A 82 -0.52 -7.33 8.60
CA ALA A 82 -1.71 -6.78 7.96
C ALA A 82 -1.33 -5.97 6.72
N PHE A 83 -2.17 -6.06 5.70
CA PHE A 83 -2.07 -5.26 4.48
C PHE A 83 -3.44 -4.71 4.12
N HIS A 84 -3.49 -3.42 3.81
CA HIS A 84 -4.70 -2.77 3.32
C HIS A 84 -4.36 -1.92 2.11
N ASN A 85 -5.20 -2.01 1.08
CA ASN A 85 -5.01 -1.32 -0.19
C ASN A 85 -6.31 -0.64 -0.57
N THR A 86 -6.26 0.67 -0.81
CA THR A 86 -7.40 1.47 -1.24
C THR A 86 -7.16 2.09 -2.61
N GLU A 87 -8.22 2.22 -3.39
CA GLU A 87 -8.16 2.99 -4.63
C GLU A 87 -8.08 4.49 -4.31
N TYR A 88 -7.14 5.19 -4.92
CA TYR A 88 -7.10 6.65 -4.83
C TYR A 88 -7.84 7.27 -6.01
N HIS A 89 -9.06 7.75 -5.76
CA HIS A 89 -9.86 8.46 -6.75
C HIS A 89 -9.45 9.94 -6.86
N TRP A 90 -8.45 10.22 -7.69
CA TRP A 90 -7.91 11.59 -7.86
C TRP A 90 -8.97 12.65 -8.22
N LEU A 91 -10.00 12.29 -8.99
CA LEU A 91 -11.12 13.18 -9.33
C LEU A 91 -11.95 13.54 -8.09
N MET A 92 -12.26 12.55 -7.26
CA MET A 92 -13.01 12.76 -6.03
C MET A 92 -12.19 13.59 -5.04
N VAL A 93 -10.89 13.32 -4.92
CA VAL A 93 -10.01 14.15 -4.09
C VAL A 93 -10.00 15.60 -4.57
N ALA A 94 -9.84 15.83 -5.88
CA ALA A 94 -9.86 17.18 -6.44
C ALA A 94 -11.21 17.89 -6.23
N LEU A 95 -12.33 17.16 -6.36
CA LEU A 95 -13.66 17.69 -6.11
C LEU A 95 -13.82 18.06 -4.63
N THR A 96 -13.54 17.15 -3.71
CA THR A 96 -13.71 17.39 -2.27
C THR A 96 -12.78 18.48 -1.76
N SER A 97 -11.55 18.57 -2.29
CA SER A 97 -10.60 19.64 -1.95
C SER A 97 -11.11 21.04 -2.32
N LYS A 98 -11.96 21.15 -3.35
CA LYS A 98 -12.61 22.43 -3.73
C LYS A 98 -13.73 22.82 -2.77
N PHE A 99 -14.35 21.84 -2.09
CA PHE A 99 -15.48 22.08 -1.17
C PHE A 99 -15.05 22.16 0.30
N ASP A 100 -13.94 21.54 0.69
CA ASP A 100 -13.32 21.68 2.00
C ASP A 100 -11.80 21.58 1.88
N ALA A 101 -11.11 22.70 2.14
CA ALA A 101 -9.65 22.80 2.04
C ALA A 101 -8.91 21.87 3.02
N ARG A 102 -9.55 21.43 4.11
CA ARG A 102 -8.97 20.44 5.05
C ARG A 102 -8.95 19.03 4.48
N THR A 103 -9.75 18.76 3.45
CA THR A 103 -9.79 17.48 2.75
C THR A 103 -8.85 17.44 1.54
N GLY A 104 -8.09 18.52 1.31
CA GLY A 104 -6.93 18.52 0.43
C GLY A 104 -6.02 17.33 0.74
N ALA A 105 -5.43 16.73 -0.29
CA ALA A 105 -4.40 15.71 -0.07
C ALA A 105 -3.33 16.32 0.85
N SER A 106 -3.20 15.80 2.08
CA SER A 106 -2.14 16.24 2.97
C SER A 106 -0.81 16.07 2.24
N ALA A 107 0.05 17.09 2.28
CA ALA A 107 1.41 16.93 1.81
C ALA A 107 2.02 15.80 2.63
N LEU A 108 2.26 14.66 1.99
CA LEU A 108 2.93 13.57 2.68
C LEU A 108 4.33 14.09 3.00
N PRO A 109 4.78 14.00 4.27
CA PRO A 109 6.17 14.25 4.57
C PRO A 109 7.03 13.38 3.65
N GLY A 110 8.22 13.87 3.30
CA GLY A 110 9.19 13.08 2.54
C GLY A 110 9.50 11.75 3.24
N PRO A 111 10.28 10.86 2.63
CA PRO A 111 10.61 9.57 3.24
C PRO A 111 11.27 9.77 4.60
N GLU A 112 10.47 9.72 5.66
CA GLU A 112 10.90 9.72 7.04
C GLU A 112 10.92 8.27 7.48
N VAL A 113 12.14 7.73 7.59
CA VAL A 113 12.38 6.53 8.39
C VAL A 113 12.52 7.03 9.82
N GLY A 114 11.43 6.99 10.58
CA GLY A 114 11.47 7.35 11.99
C GLY A 114 12.42 6.41 12.73
N GLY A 115 13.45 6.94 13.40
CA GLY A 115 14.38 6.14 14.20
C GLY A 115 13.66 5.36 15.31
N LEU A 116 14.24 4.23 15.72
CA LEU A 116 13.80 3.47 16.88
C LEU A 116 13.78 4.40 18.11
N PRO A 117 12.71 4.40 18.93
CA PRO A 117 12.81 5.00 20.26
C PRO A 117 13.92 4.30 21.03
N ALA A 118 14.77 5.09 21.68
CA ALA A 118 15.90 4.64 22.50
C ALA A 118 15.44 3.76 23.67
#